data_AF-A0A969QSE3-F1
#
_entry.id   AF-A0A969QSE3-F1
#
_cell.length_a   1.000
_cell.length_b   1.000
_cell.length_c   1.000
_cell.angle_alpha   90.00
_cell.angle_beta   90.00
_cell.angle_gamma   90.00
#
_symmetry.space_group_name_H-M   'P 1'
#
loop_
_entity.id
_entity.type
_entity.pdbx_description
1 polymer ?
#
loop_
_entity_poly.entity_id
_entity_poly.type
_entity_poly.pdbx_seq_one_letter_code
_entity_poly.pdbx_strand_id
1 'polypeptide(L)'
;SMACPALPTCGLATTESERVLPSILERVRSVLTKVGLPEDHFVVRMTGCPNGCARPYLAEMGFVGRSPGVYEFWLGADPHQTRLAEPFIASLPIDELEKTLEPLFVTFKSARQMDESFGDFCHRVGFDQLREAIATYQPVVVKVNGKSKVRRRIDMGDGLYERLKAAAVAQGKPMTEVASAAIEAYLETLNDSRL
;
A
#
# COMPACT_ATOMS: atom_id res chain seq x y z
N SER A 1 5.48 -10.09 13.97
CA SER A 1 5.36 -8.64 14.20
C SER A 1 4.82 -8.38 15.61
N MET A 2 5.03 -7.19 16.19
CA MET A 2 4.48 -6.80 17.51
C MET A 2 4.10 -5.32 17.54
N ALA A 3 3.08 -4.96 18.30
CA ALA A 3 2.67 -3.58 18.55
C ALA A 3 2.45 -3.34 20.05
N CYS A 4 2.61 -2.10 20.51
CA CYS A 4 2.14 -1.70 21.84
C CYS A 4 0.67 -1.26 21.78
N PRO A 5 -0.06 -1.24 22.91
CA PRO A 5 -1.46 -0.83 22.94
C PRO A 5 -1.70 0.56 22.34
N ALA A 6 -0.89 1.54 22.73
CA ALA A 6 -1.06 2.94 22.34
C ALA A 6 -2.49 3.45 22.61
N LEU A 7 -3.12 4.14 21.65
CA LEU A 7 -4.49 4.62 21.80
C LEU A 7 -5.50 3.44 21.78
N PRO A 8 -6.60 3.51 22.57
CA PRO A 8 -7.08 4.68 23.32
C PRO A 8 -6.66 4.72 24.80
N THR A 9 -5.95 3.70 25.30
CA THR A 9 -5.76 3.51 26.76
C THR A 9 -4.43 4.04 27.27
N CYS A 10 -3.40 4.16 26.43
CA CYS A 10 -2.11 4.70 26.83
C CYS A 10 -2.14 6.24 26.79
N GLY A 11 -2.06 6.88 27.96
CA GLY A 11 -2.02 8.35 28.08
C GLY A 11 -0.75 9.02 27.50
N LEU A 12 0.24 8.23 27.07
CA LEU A 12 1.47 8.72 26.45
C LEU A 12 1.50 8.52 24.93
N ALA A 13 0.46 7.92 24.34
CA ALA A 13 0.43 7.65 22.92
C ALA A 13 0.28 8.94 22.11
N THR A 14 1.19 9.15 21.16
CA THR A 14 1.12 10.26 20.19
C THR A 14 0.38 9.84 18.93
N THR A 15 0.34 8.54 18.63
CA THR A 15 -0.43 7.95 17.51
C THR A 15 -0.80 6.49 17.77
N GLU A 16 -1.48 5.87 16.80
CA GLU A 16 -1.94 4.49 16.84
C GLU A 16 -0.79 3.49 16.74
N SER A 17 -1.01 2.27 17.25
CA SER A 17 -0.06 1.16 17.13
C SER A 17 -0.79 -0.17 16.96
N GLU A 18 -1.33 -0.76 18.04
CA GLU A 18 -1.98 -2.08 18.00
C GLU A 18 -3.13 -2.15 16.97
N ARG A 19 -4.01 -1.14 16.97
CA ARG A 19 -5.22 -1.13 16.13
C ARG A 19 -4.95 -0.95 14.65
N VAL A 20 -3.81 -0.36 14.27
CA VAL A 20 -3.44 -0.09 12.87
C VAL A 20 -2.41 -1.08 12.33
N LEU A 21 -1.64 -1.75 13.19
CA LEU A 21 -0.60 -2.69 12.73
C LEU A 21 -1.13 -3.75 11.73
N PRO A 22 -2.33 -4.35 11.88
CA PRO A 22 -2.84 -5.30 10.89
C PRO A 22 -2.93 -4.74 9.47
N SER A 23 -3.46 -3.52 9.29
CA SER A 23 -3.57 -2.89 7.96
C SER A 23 -2.21 -2.47 7.41
N ILE A 24 -1.28 -2.05 8.28
CA ILE A 24 0.11 -1.77 7.88
C ILE A 24 0.81 -3.04 7.37
N LEU A 25 0.63 -4.18 8.05
CA LEU A 25 1.20 -5.45 7.60
C LEU A 25 0.63 -5.91 6.26
N GLU A 26 -0.66 -5.70 6.00
CA GLU A 26 -1.27 -5.96 4.69
C GLU A 26 -0.64 -5.10 3.59
N ARG A 27 -0.44 -3.81 3.85
CA ARG A 27 0.22 -2.88 2.92
C ARG A 27 1.67 -3.29 2.65
N VAL A 28 2.45 -3.62 3.68
CA VAL A 28 3.82 -4.14 3.55
C VAL A 28 3.84 -5.39 2.67
N ARG A 29 2.97 -6.38 2.94
CA ARG A 29 2.86 -7.62 2.15
C ARG A 29 2.46 -7.36 0.70
N SER A 30 1.57 -6.40 0.47
CA SER A 30 1.17 -5.98 -0.89
C SER A 30 2.37 -5.45 -1.68
N VAL A 31 3.20 -4.60 -1.07
CA VAL A 31 4.44 -4.10 -1.70
C VAL A 31 5.43 -5.24 -1.93
N LEU A 32 5.64 -6.13 -0.95
CA LEU A 32 6.50 -7.30 -1.11
C LEU A 32 6.07 -8.19 -2.28
N THR A 33 4.78 -8.43 -2.40
CA THR A 33 4.20 -9.20 -3.50
C THR A 33 4.42 -8.49 -4.84
N LYS A 34 4.21 -7.16 -4.88
CA LYS A 34 4.42 -6.32 -6.07
C LYS A 34 5.86 -6.37 -6.58
N VAL A 35 6.85 -6.36 -5.68
CA VAL A 35 8.28 -6.44 -6.06
C VAL A 35 8.75 -7.88 -6.32
N GLY A 36 7.90 -8.87 -6.06
CA GLY A 36 8.19 -10.30 -6.24
C GLY A 36 9.08 -10.88 -5.14
N LEU A 37 8.75 -10.59 -3.89
CA LEU A 37 9.31 -11.13 -2.64
C LEU A 37 8.20 -11.66 -1.70
N PRO A 38 7.24 -12.50 -2.16
CA PRO A 38 6.07 -12.87 -1.35
C PRO A 38 6.39 -13.76 -0.14
N GLU A 39 7.47 -14.55 -0.22
CA GLU A 39 7.90 -15.48 0.82
C GLU A 39 8.83 -14.83 1.86
N ASP A 40 9.34 -13.63 1.58
CA ASP A 40 10.22 -12.92 2.50
C ASP A 40 9.43 -12.42 3.72
N HIS A 41 10.05 -12.55 4.90
CA HIS A 41 9.44 -12.18 6.17
C HIS A 41 10.39 -11.28 6.95
N PHE A 42 9.87 -10.15 7.43
CA PHE A 42 10.66 -9.18 8.19
C PHE A 42 10.12 -9.01 9.61
N VAL A 43 11.03 -8.77 10.55
CA VAL A 43 10.67 -8.40 11.92
C VAL A 43 10.12 -6.98 11.94
N VAL A 44 8.80 -6.86 11.92
CA VAL A 44 8.09 -5.57 12.00
C VAL A 44 7.62 -5.29 13.43
N ARG A 45 7.95 -4.11 13.96
CA ARG A 45 7.48 -3.67 15.29
C ARG A 45 6.99 -2.22 15.26
N MET A 46 5.93 -1.95 16.00
CA MET A 46 5.28 -0.63 16.03
C MET A 46 5.04 -0.15 17.47
N THR A 47 5.32 1.12 17.75
CA THR A 47 4.95 1.79 19.00
C THR A 47 4.28 3.12 18.73
N GLY A 48 3.31 3.48 19.56
CA GLY A 48 2.57 4.74 19.42
C GLY A 48 3.28 5.96 20.01
N CYS A 49 4.48 5.82 20.57
CA CYS A 49 5.32 6.88 21.14
C CYS A 49 6.79 6.40 21.23
N PRO A 50 7.78 7.28 21.53
CA PRO A 50 9.20 6.91 21.59
C PRO A 50 9.63 6.05 22.79
N ASN A 51 8.72 5.73 23.71
CA ASN A 51 9.03 4.89 24.89
C ASN A 51 9.41 3.43 24.53
N GLY A 52 9.09 2.97 23.32
CA GLY A 52 9.61 1.70 22.81
C GLY A 52 9.04 0.43 23.44
N CYS A 53 7.80 0.43 23.96
CA CYS A 53 7.20 -0.73 24.66
C CYS A 53 7.20 -2.03 23.82
N ALA A 54 7.02 -1.94 22.50
CA ALA A 54 7.06 -3.10 21.60
C ALA A 54 8.47 -3.44 21.10
N ARG A 55 9.51 -2.80 21.66
CA ARG A 55 10.93 -2.93 21.27
C ARG A 55 11.18 -2.65 19.76
N PRO A 56 10.73 -1.49 19.23
CA PRO A 56 10.85 -1.16 17.81
C PRO A 56 12.30 -0.93 17.35
N TYR A 57 13.19 -0.53 18.26
CA TYR A 57 14.62 -0.33 18.01
C TYR A 57 15.41 -1.64 17.82
N LEU A 58 14.72 -2.79 17.93
CA LEU A 58 15.26 -4.14 17.67
C LEU A 58 14.47 -4.82 16.55
N ALA A 59 13.92 -4.04 15.61
CA ALA A 59 13.19 -4.55 14.45
C ALA A 59 13.93 -4.23 13.16
N GLU A 60 13.85 -5.15 12.20
CA GLU A 60 14.28 -4.87 10.83
C GLU A 60 13.50 -3.69 10.24
N MET A 61 12.21 -3.57 10.60
CA MET A 61 11.37 -2.42 10.32
C MET A 61 10.64 -1.94 11.59
N GLY A 62 11.08 -0.82 12.14
CA GLY A 62 10.51 -0.18 13.32
C GLY A 62 9.68 1.05 12.98
N PHE A 63 8.47 1.13 13.52
CA PHE A 63 7.61 2.32 13.44
C PHE A 63 7.45 2.94 14.82
N VAL A 64 7.88 4.18 15.00
CA VAL A 64 7.86 4.89 16.29
C VAL A 64 6.99 6.13 16.18
N GLY A 65 5.90 6.18 16.94
CA GLY A 65 4.92 7.25 16.88
C GLY A 65 5.48 8.63 17.22
N ARG A 66 5.23 9.61 16.34
CA ARG A 66 5.68 11.01 16.53
C ARG A 66 4.50 11.98 16.70
N SER A 67 3.51 11.88 15.83
CA SER A 67 2.27 12.66 15.86
C SER A 67 1.14 11.86 15.19
N PRO A 68 -0.13 12.29 15.26
CA PRO A 68 -1.22 11.54 14.65
C PRO A 68 -0.98 11.21 13.17
N GLY A 69 -0.92 9.93 12.82
CA GLY A 69 -0.70 9.45 11.45
C GLY A 69 0.75 9.53 10.95
N VAL A 70 1.71 9.92 11.81
CA VAL A 70 3.11 10.11 11.45
C VAL A 70 4.02 9.30 12.38
N TYR A 71 4.95 8.59 11.77
CA TYR A 71 5.91 7.73 12.45
C TYR A 71 7.34 8.12 12.09
N GLU A 72 8.26 7.97 13.02
CA GLU A 72 9.67 7.83 12.70
C GLU A 72 9.91 6.36 12.27
N PHE A 73 10.61 6.20 11.16
CA PHE A 73 10.89 4.89 10.57
C PHE A 73 12.34 4.48 10.83
N TRP A 74 12.51 3.32 11.45
CA TRP A 74 13.78 2.77 11.91
C TRP A 74 14.12 1.50 11.14
N LEU A 75 15.38 1.33 10.74
CA LEU A 75 15.87 0.20 9.94
C LEU A 75 17.19 -0.35 10.49
N GLY A 76 17.53 -1.58 10.10
CA GLY A 76 18.89 -2.11 10.23
C GLY A 76 19.17 -3.01 11.45
N ALA A 77 18.20 -3.28 12.32
CA ALA A 77 18.37 -4.33 13.34
C ALA A 77 18.36 -5.72 12.69
N ASP A 78 19.05 -6.70 13.28
CA ASP A 78 19.07 -8.07 12.75
C ASP A 78 17.85 -8.93 13.19
N PRO A 79 17.55 -10.03 12.48
CA PRO A 79 16.46 -10.95 12.82
C PRO A 79 16.59 -11.67 14.16
N HIS A 80 17.79 -11.71 14.76
CA HIS A 80 18.09 -12.29 16.06
C HIS A 80 18.10 -11.26 17.20
N GLN A 81 17.85 -9.98 16.90
CA GLN A 81 17.85 -8.86 17.84
C GLN A 81 19.17 -8.63 18.60
N THR A 82 20.30 -8.85 17.94
CA THR A 82 21.64 -8.56 18.51
C THR A 82 22.16 -7.16 18.21
N ARG A 83 21.55 -6.47 17.24
CA ARG A 83 21.90 -5.14 16.75
C ARG A 83 20.71 -4.19 16.87
N LEU A 84 20.98 -2.94 17.21
CA LEU A 84 19.98 -1.87 17.24
C LEU A 84 19.70 -1.34 15.83
N ALA A 85 18.44 -1.00 15.58
CA ALA A 85 18.06 -0.21 14.42
C ALA A 85 18.50 1.24 14.59
N GLU A 86 18.63 1.94 13.47
CA GLU A 86 18.96 3.36 13.40
C GLU A 86 17.81 4.15 12.75
N PRO A 87 17.65 5.46 13.08
CA PRO A 87 16.58 6.28 12.53
C PRO A 87 16.84 6.54 11.05
N PHE A 88 15.96 6.03 10.19
CA PHE A 88 16.10 6.15 8.74
C PHE A 88 15.35 7.39 8.21
N ILE A 89 14.08 7.55 8.58
CA ILE A 89 13.23 8.70 8.22
C ILE A 89 12.59 9.26 9.49
N ALA A 90 12.82 10.55 9.75
CA ALA A 90 12.38 11.21 10.98
C ALA A 90 10.85 11.44 11.05
N SER A 91 10.19 11.55 9.90
CA SER A 91 8.76 11.88 9.78
C SER A 91 8.18 11.25 8.53
N LEU A 92 7.63 10.05 8.69
CA LEU A 92 6.94 9.29 7.65
C LEU A 92 5.41 9.38 7.89
N PRO A 93 4.67 10.13 7.07
CA PRO A 93 3.22 10.03 7.03
C PRO A 93 2.82 8.63 6.60
N ILE A 94 1.87 8.01 7.30
CA ILE A 94 1.52 6.62 7.06
C ILE A 94 0.93 6.39 5.66
N ASP A 95 0.37 7.42 5.03
CA ASP A 95 -0.16 7.37 3.66
C ASP A 95 0.94 7.29 2.60
N GLU A 96 2.19 7.60 2.95
CA GLU A 96 3.35 7.56 2.06
C GLU A 96 4.21 6.31 2.25
N LEU A 97 3.72 5.35 3.03
CA LEU A 97 4.44 4.13 3.36
C LEU A 97 4.93 3.37 2.11
N GLU A 98 4.06 3.14 1.13
CA GLU A 98 4.40 2.39 -0.09
C GLU A 98 5.47 3.10 -0.92
N LYS A 99 5.42 4.44 -0.99
CA LYS A 99 6.44 5.24 -1.69
C LYS A 99 7.84 5.03 -1.11
N THR A 100 7.91 4.76 0.20
CA THR A 100 9.15 4.52 0.91
C THR A 100 9.59 3.06 0.82
N LEU A 101 8.66 2.11 0.96
CA LEU A 101 8.98 0.69 1.02
C LEU A 101 9.32 0.08 -0.35
N GLU A 102 8.63 0.51 -1.41
CA GLU A 102 8.83 -0.04 -2.76
C GLU A 102 10.30 0.09 -3.25
N PRO A 103 10.92 1.29 -3.25
CA PRO A 103 12.34 1.43 -3.58
C PRO A 103 13.27 0.59 -2.71
N LEU A 104 13.01 0.53 -1.40
CA LEU A 104 13.83 -0.24 -0.47
C LEU A 104 13.81 -1.74 -0.82
N PHE A 105 12.63 -2.29 -1.10
CA PHE A 105 12.50 -3.71 -1.43
C PHE A 105 13.02 -4.05 -2.83
N VAL A 106 12.92 -3.14 -3.80
CA VAL A 106 13.56 -3.30 -5.12
C VAL A 106 15.09 -3.33 -4.99
N THR A 107 15.65 -2.44 -4.18
CA THR A 107 17.09 -2.39 -3.92
C THR A 107 17.53 -3.66 -3.17
N PHE A 108 16.76 -4.09 -2.17
CA PHE A 108 16.99 -5.35 -1.46
C PHE A 108 17.00 -6.54 -2.42
N LYS A 109 16.01 -6.67 -3.28
CA LYS A 109 15.92 -7.78 -4.25
C LYS A 109 17.11 -7.85 -5.20
N SER A 110 17.63 -6.71 -5.63
CA SER A 110 18.71 -6.62 -6.63
C SER A 110 20.11 -6.74 -6.04
N ALA A 111 20.30 -6.27 -4.80
CA ALA A 111 21.62 -6.15 -4.18
C ALA A 111 21.81 -7.01 -2.92
N ARG A 112 20.84 -7.87 -2.55
CA ARG A 112 21.00 -8.84 -1.46
C ARG A 112 22.02 -9.93 -1.79
N GLN A 113 22.75 -10.36 -0.78
CA GLN A 113 23.60 -11.54 -0.83
C GLN A 113 22.78 -12.81 -0.58
N MET A 114 23.39 -13.97 -0.79
CA MET A 114 22.76 -15.27 -0.51
C MET A 114 22.45 -15.38 0.98
N ASP A 115 21.22 -15.78 1.30
CA ASP A 115 20.71 -15.94 2.67
C ASP A 115 20.81 -14.68 3.56
N GLU A 116 20.81 -13.49 2.95
CA GLU A 116 20.88 -12.23 3.67
C GLU A 116 19.49 -11.74 4.12
N SER A 117 19.39 -11.36 5.39
CA SER A 117 18.18 -10.74 5.96
C SER A 117 18.04 -9.27 5.54
N PHE A 118 16.82 -8.72 5.63
CA PHE A 118 16.61 -7.31 5.28
C PHE A 118 17.35 -6.37 6.25
N GLY A 119 17.38 -6.72 7.54
CA GLY A 119 18.14 -6.00 8.56
C GLY A 119 19.64 -5.94 8.28
N ASP A 120 20.24 -7.08 7.92
CA ASP A 120 21.68 -7.17 7.60
C ASP A 120 22.01 -6.45 6.30
N PHE A 121 21.15 -6.58 5.30
CA PHE A 121 21.25 -5.82 4.06
C PHE A 121 21.27 -4.30 4.31
N CYS A 122 20.31 -3.79 5.10
CA CYS A 122 20.25 -2.36 5.41
C CYS A 122 21.50 -1.87 6.13
N HIS A 123 22.05 -2.70 7.03
CA HIS A 123 23.28 -2.38 7.75
C HIS A 123 24.52 -2.39 6.83
N ARG A 124 24.64 -3.38 5.93
CA ARG A 124 25.77 -3.52 5.00
C ARG A 124 25.80 -2.43 3.93
N VAL A 125 24.64 -2.12 3.33
CA VAL A 125 24.55 -1.11 2.26
C VAL A 125 24.70 0.30 2.84
N GLY A 126 24.19 0.53 4.04
CA GLY A 126 24.23 1.83 4.69
C GLY A 126 23.14 2.78 4.21
N PHE A 127 22.80 3.75 5.06
CA PHE A 127 21.60 4.58 4.87
C PHE A 127 21.74 5.61 3.75
N ASP A 128 22.95 6.08 3.45
CA ASP A 128 23.16 7.07 2.40
C ASP A 128 22.80 6.49 1.01
N GLN A 129 23.25 5.28 0.73
CA GLN A 129 22.90 4.56 -0.51
C GLN A 129 21.40 4.24 -0.57
N LEU A 130 20.78 3.84 0.53
CA LEU A 130 19.34 3.57 0.58
C LEU A 130 18.51 4.85 0.35
N ARG A 131 18.94 5.99 0.90
CA ARG A 131 18.29 7.30 0.68
C ARG A 131 18.43 7.75 -0.78
N GLU A 132 19.60 7.57 -1.38
CA GLU A 132 19.82 7.84 -2.80
C GLU A 132 18.95 6.95 -3.68
N ALA A 133 18.82 5.66 -3.34
CA ALA A 133 17.93 4.74 -4.04
C ALA A 133 16.46 5.21 -3.98
N ILE A 134 15.97 5.66 -2.82
CA ILE A 134 14.62 6.23 -2.69
C ILE A 134 14.46 7.50 -3.54
N ALA A 135 15.46 8.38 -3.55
CA ALA A 135 15.39 9.66 -4.26
C ALA A 135 15.43 9.48 -5.79
N THR A 136 16.16 8.49 -6.28
CA THR A 136 16.31 8.20 -7.72
C THR A 136 15.26 7.23 -8.26
N TYR A 137 14.52 6.56 -7.37
CA TYR A 137 13.54 5.55 -7.76
C TYR A 137 12.38 6.16 -8.52
N GLN A 138 12.23 5.70 -9.76
CA GLN A 138 11.01 5.90 -10.53
C GLN A 138 10.12 4.68 -10.32
N PRO A 139 8.86 4.86 -9.88
CA PRO A 139 7.96 3.75 -9.68
C PRO A 139 7.83 2.98 -11.00
N VAL A 140 8.14 1.68 -10.93
CA VAL A 140 7.86 0.79 -12.04
C VAL A 140 6.35 0.75 -12.14
N VAL A 141 5.80 1.55 -13.04
CA VAL A 141 4.43 1.39 -13.50
C VAL A 141 4.42 0.05 -14.21
N VAL A 142 4.18 -1.02 -13.44
CA VAL A 142 3.72 -2.28 -14.00
C VAL A 142 2.44 -1.89 -14.71
N LYS A 143 2.54 -1.71 -16.03
CA LYS A 143 1.39 -1.78 -16.92
C LYS A 143 0.86 -3.18 -16.68
N VAL A 144 -0.02 -3.33 -15.70
CA VAL A 144 -0.90 -4.48 -15.62
C VAL A 144 -1.57 -4.46 -16.99
N ASN A 145 -1.26 -5.44 -17.83
CA ASN A 145 -1.92 -5.67 -19.11
C ASN A 145 -3.38 -6.11 -18.90
N GLY A 146 -4.06 -5.46 -17.96
CA GLY A 146 -5.48 -5.36 -17.78
C GLY A 146 -5.70 -3.93 -17.34
N LYS A 147 -6.17 -3.07 -18.26
CA LYS A 147 -6.74 -1.77 -17.91
C LYS A 147 -7.61 -1.99 -16.67
N SER A 148 -7.28 -1.39 -15.53
CA SER A 148 -8.26 -1.23 -14.46
C SER A 148 -9.33 -0.32 -15.04
N LYS A 149 -10.33 -0.92 -15.72
CA LYS A 149 -11.46 -0.19 -16.28
C LYS A 149 -12.13 0.47 -15.09
N VAL A 150 -12.07 1.80 -15.03
CA VAL A 150 -12.86 2.59 -14.10
C VAL A 150 -14.32 2.18 -14.34
N ARG A 151 -14.90 1.42 -13.39
CA ARG A 151 -16.28 0.96 -13.49
C ARG A 151 -17.19 2.13 -13.16
N ARG A 152 -17.75 2.78 -14.19
CA ARG A 152 -18.83 3.76 -14.02
C ARG A 152 -20.16 2.99 -13.89
N ARG A 153 -20.92 3.29 -12.83
CA ARG A 153 -22.22 2.66 -12.55
C ARG A 153 -23.29 3.75 -12.62
N ILE A 154 -24.39 3.44 -13.30
CA ILE A 154 -25.59 4.27 -13.37
C ILE A 154 -26.69 3.43 -12.74
N ASP A 155 -27.40 4.01 -11.77
CA ASP A 155 -28.55 3.35 -11.15
C ASP A 155 -29.79 3.48 -12.06
N MET A 156 -30.63 2.45 -12.12
CA MET A 156 -31.78 2.39 -13.02
C MET A 156 -33.01 1.89 -12.25
N GLY A 157 -34.17 2.48 -12.49
CA GLY A 157 -35.42 2.00 -11.89
C GLY A 157 -35.84 0.61 -12.39
N ASP A 158 -36.46 -0.19 -11.52
CA ASP A 158 -36.81 -1.59 -11.75
C ASP A 158 -37.61 -1.84 -13.04
N GLY A 159 -38.56 -0.95 -13.36
CA GLY A 159 -39.37 -1.06 -14.59
C GLY A 159 -38.55 -0.87 -15.87
N LEU A 160 -37.48 -0.07 -15.85
CA LEU A 160 -36.58 0.11 -16.98
C LEU A 160 -35.63 -1.09 -17.11
N TYR A 161 -35.17 -1.62 -15.99
CA TYR A 161 -34.32 -2.80 -15.94
C TYR A 161 -34.98 -4.01 -16.60
N GLU A 162 -36.23 -4.31 -16.26
CA GLU A 162 -36.95 -5.47 -16.85
C GLU A 162 -37.18 -5.32 -18.35
N ARG A 163 -37.49 -4.10 -18.82
CA ARG A 163 -37.64 -3.82 -20.26
C ARG A 163 -36.32 -3.99 -21.01
N LEU A 164 -35.21 -3.52 -20.44
CA LEU A 164 -33.88 -3.67 -21.03
C LEU A 164 -33.45 -5.14 -21.07
N LYS A 165 -33.75 -5.89 -20.00
CA LYS A 165 -33.47 -7.33 -19.92
C LYS A 165 -34.25 -8.12 -20.97
N ALA A 166 -35.55 -7.82 -21.15
CA ALA A 166 -36.36 -8.43 -22.20
C ALA A 166 -35.83 -8.12 -23.61
N ALA A 167 -35.42 -6.87 -23.87
CA ALA A 167 -34.83 -6.45 -25.13
C ALA A 167 -33.49 -7.13 -25.41
N ALA A 168 -32.64 -7.28 -24.39
CA ALA A 168 -31.36 -7.98 -24.49
C ALA A 168 -31.53 -9.46 -24.85
N VAL A 169 -32.49 -10.14 -24.23
CA VAL A 169 -32.83 -11.54 -24.54
C VAL A 169 -33.35 -11.66 -25.98
N ALA A 170 -34.25 -10.79 -26.41
CA ALA A 170 -34.81 -10.81 -27.77
C ALA A 170 -33.75 -10.58 -28.85
N GLN A 171 -32.72 -9.78 -28.57
CA GLN A 171 -31.64 -9.46 -29.49
C GLN A 171 -30.42 -10.39 -29.38
N GLY A 172 -30.41 -11.32 -28.41
CA GLY A 172 -29.28 -12.21 -28.15
C GLY A 172 -27.99 -11.50 -27.73
N LYS A 173 -28.11 -10.28 -27.20
CA LYS A 173 -26.98 -9.39 -26.86
C LYS A 173 -26.88 -9.14 -25.36
N PRO A 174 -25.68 -8.85 -24.81
CA PRO A 174 -25.55 -8.49 -23.42
C PRO A 174 -26.26 -7.16 -23.12
N MET A 175 -26.90 -7.05 -21.95
CA MET A 175 -27.65 -5.84 -21.54
C MET A 175 -26.83 -4.55 -21.63
N THR A 176 -25.52 -4.62 -21.38
CA THR A 176 -24.61 -3.47 -21.48
C THR A 176 -24.49 -2.95 -22.91
N GLU A 177 -24.52 -3.82 -23.91
CA GLU A 177 -24.42 -3.42 -25.33
C GLU A 177 -25.72 -2.76 -25.79
N VAL A 178 -26.87 -3.33 -25.42
CA VAL A 178 -28.18 -2.76 -25.73
C VAL A 178 -28.36 -1.40 -25.05
N ALA A 179 -27.95 -1.27 -23.79
CA ALA A 179 -27.99 0.00 -23.07
C ALA A 179 -27.09 1.06 -23.70
N SER A 180 -25.85 0.69 -24.06
CA SER A 180 -24.89 1.64 -24.63
C SER A 180 -25.37 2.16 -25.99
N ALA A 181 -25.83 1.27 -26.87
CA ALA A 181 -26.35 1.65 -28.19
C ALA A 181 -27.59 2.56 -28.10
N ALA A 182 -28.50 2.29 -27.15
CA ALA A 182 -29.67 3.14 -26.93
C ALA A 182 -29.30 4.54 -26.39
N ILE A 183 -28.32 4.60 -25.48
CA ILE A 183 -27.83 5.87 -24.92
C ILE A 183 -27.09 6.66 -25.99
N GLU A 184 -26.25 6.03 -26.80
CA GLU A 184 -25.53 6.66 -27.92
C GLU A 184 -26.51 7.28 -28.93
N ALA A 185 -27.50 6.51 -29.39
CA ALA A 185 -28.52 7.01 -30.32
C ALA A 185 -29.30 8.20 -29.73
N TYR A 186 -29.64 8.16 -28.44
CA TYR A 186 -30.31 9.29 -27.77
C TYR A 186 -29.40 10.53 -27.66
N LEU A 187 -28.13 10.34 -27.32
CA LEU A 187 -27.16 11.45 -27.25
C LEU A 187 -26.89 12.07 -28.63
N GLU A 188 -26.89 11.28 -29.70
CA GLU A 188 -26.80 11.78 -31.07
C GLU A 188 -28.01 12.66 -31.41
N THR A 189 -29.23 12.23 -31.07
CA THR A 189 -30.44 13.05 -31.29
C THR A 189 -30.45 14.36 -30.50
N LEU A 190 -29.80 14.41 -29.32
CA LEU A 190 -29.64 15.62 -28.52
C LEU A 190 -28.60 16.60 -29.09
N ASN A 191 -27.62 16.09 -29.83
CA ASN A 191 -26.62 16.92 -30.50
C ASN A 191 -27.16 17.52 -31.80
N ASP A 192 -27.99 16.77 -32.55
CA ASP A 192 -28.63 17.27 -33.77
C ASP A 192 -29.74 18.32 -33.51
N SER A 193 -30.31 18.36 -32.31
CA SER A 193 -31.34 19.33 -31.92
C SER A 193 -30.79 20.64 -31.34
N ARG A 194 -29.47 20.85 -31.40
CA ARG A 194 -28.76 22.07 -30.97
C ARG A 194 -28.15 22.89 -32.11
N LEU A 195 -28.49 22.57 -33.37
CA LEU A 195 -28.28 23.40 -34.57
C LEU A 195 -29.63 23.93 -35.07
#